data_AF-A0A8S9QX27-F1
#
_entry.id   AF-A0A8S9QX27-F1
#
_cell.length_a   1.000
_cell.length_b   1.000
_cell.length_c   1.000
_cell.angle_alpha   90.00
_cell.angle_beta   90.00
_cell.angle_gamma   90.00
#
_symmetry.space_group_name_H-M   'P 1'
#
loop_
_entity.id
_entity.type
_entity.pdbx_description
1 polymer ?
#
loop_
_entity_poly.entity_id
_entity_poly.type
_entity_poly.pdbx_seq_one_letter_code
_entity_poly.pdbx_strand_id
1 'polypeptide(L)'
;MQSGRATEKTDVYSFGVLILEVLSGKLPTDTSYIEKGYNVVGWLNFLISENRPREIVDRSCEGVETESLDALLSIATKCVSSSSDERPTMHRVVQLLESQVMSPCPSDFYDSSSD
;
A
#
# COMPACT_ATOMS: atom_id res chain seq x y z
N MET A 1 -16.90 8.73 6.48
CA MET A 1 -15.78 9.70 6.47
C MET A 1 -15.76 10.39 7.82
N GLN A 2 -14.91 9.92 8.74
CA GLN A 2 -14.76 10.52 10.08
C GLN A 2 -13.85 11.75 9.97
N SER A 3 -14.35 12.90 10.43
CA SER A 3 -13.68 14.21 10.66
C SER A 3 -12.53 14.59 9.71
N GLY A 4 -12.66 15.68 8.94
CA GLY A 4 -11.59 16.24 8.08
C GLY A 4 -10.37 16.80 8.82
N ARG A 5 -10.01 16.24 9.98
CA ARG A 5 -8.80 16.53 10.73
C ARG A 5 -7.65 15.70 10.18
N ALA A 6 -6.62 16.36 9.67
CA ALA A 6 -5.36 15.72 9.39
C ALA A 6 -4.76 15.15 10.70
N THR A 7 -4.27 13.92 10.62
CA THR A 7 -3.59 13.18 11.68
C THR A 7 -2.52 12.30 11.05
N GLU A 8 -1.57 11.81 11.84
CA GLU A 8 -0.60 10.83 11.34
C GLU A 8 -1.29 9.60 10.72
N LYS A 9 -2.46 9.21 11.25
CA LYS A 9 -3.26 8.09 10.73
C LYS A 9 -3.94 8.40 9.40
N THR A 10 -4.24 9.67 9.09
CA THR A 10 -4.72 10.04 7.75
C THR A 10 -3.58 10.04 6.73
N ASP A 11 -2.36 10.38 7.16
CA ASP A 11 -1.18 10.31 6.29
C ASP A 11 -0.84 8.85 5.96
N VAL A 12 -0.92 7.94 6.94
CA VAL A 12 -0.79 6.49 6.70
C VAL A 12 -1.83 5.99 5.70
N TYR A 13 -3.08 6.44 5.80
CA TYR A 13 -4.13 6.06 4.85
C TYR A 13 -3.79 6.52 3.44
N SER A 14 -3.40 7.78 3.28
CA SER A 14 -3.01 8.35 1.99
C SER A 14 -1.79 7.64 1.40
N PHE A 15 -0.82 7.25 2.23
CA PHE A 15 0.31 6.43 1.80
C PHE A 15 -0.13 5.03 1.33
N GLY A 16 -1.08 4.41 2.02
CA GLY A 16 -1.69 3.15 1.57
C GLY A 16 -2.34 3.27 0.19
N VAL A 17 -3.08 4.36 -0.04
CA VAL A 17 -3.67 4.66 -1.36
C VAL A 17 -2.58 4.83 -2.43
N LEU A 18 -1.48 5.51 -2.12
CA LEU A 18 -0.34 5.65 -3.02
C LEU A 18 0.29 4.29 -3.38
N ILE A 19 0.44 3.37 -2.42
CA ILE A 19 0.92 2.01 -2.72
C ILE A 19 -0.04 1.31 -3.69
N LEU A 20 -1.36 1.44 -3.51
CA LEU A 20 -2.33 0.84 -4.42
C LEU A 20 -2.29 1.44 -5.82
N GLU A 21 -2.08 2.75 -5.93
CA GLU A 21 -1.86 3.43 -7.21
C GLU A 21 -0.62 2.86 -7.93
N VAL A 22 0.49 2.68 -7.21
CA VAL A 22 1.72 2.07 -7.76
C VAL A 22 1.49 0.61 -8.18
N LEU A 23 0.84 -0.20 -7.33
CA LEU A 23 0.57 -1.61 -7.64
C LEU A 23 -0.37 -1.77 -8.83
N SER A 24 -1.36 -0.89 -8.98
CA SER A 24 -2.41 -1.01 -10.00
C SER A 24 -2.10 -0.30 -11.32
N GLY A 25 -1.07 0.55 -11.32
CA GLY A 25 -0.73 1.44 -12.44
C GLY A 25 -1.86 2.43 -12.78
N LYS A 26 -2.80 2.67 -11.86
CA LYS A 26 -4.01 3.47 -12.09
C LYS A 26 -4.20 4.49 -10.98
N LEU A 27 -4.72 5.65 -11.36
CA LEU A 27 -5.06 6.70 -10.41
C LEU A 27 -6.09 6.20 -9.38
N PRO A 28 -6.08 6.69 -8.13
CA PRO A 28 -7.04 6.26 -7.10
C PRO A 28 -8.52 6.45 -7.48
N THR A 29 -8.78 7.36 -8.42
CA THR A 29 -10.08 7.71 -8.99
C THR A 29 -10.13 7.45 -10.50
N ASP A 30 -9.39 6.44 -10.99
CA ASP A 30 -9.46 6.01 -12.39
C ASP A 30 -10.89 5.66 -12.81
N THR A 31 -11.25 5.94 -14.06
CA THR A 31 -12.62 5.75 -14.57
C THR A 31 -13.06 4.29 -14.51
N SER A 32 -12.14 3.33 -14.66
CA SER A 32 -12.44 1.90 -14.60
C SER A 32 -12.96 1.45 -13.22
N TYR A 33 -12.64 2.19 -12.15
CA TYR A 33 -13.21 1.98 -10.82
C TYR A 33 -14.54 2.70 -10.66
N ILE A 34 -14.62 3.95 -11.13
CA ILE A 34 -15.82 4.80 -10.98
C ILE A 34 -17.01 4.23 -11.74
N GLU A 35 -16.80 3.70 -12.94
CA GLU A 35 -17.85 3.05 -13.75
C GLU A 35 -18.48 1.85 -13.01
N LYS A 36 -17.73 1.24 -12.09
CA LYS A 36 -18.18 0.14 -11.23
C LYS A 36 -18.69 0.61 -9.87
N GLY A 37 -18.72 1.92 -9.62
CA GLY A 37 -19.14 2.52 -8.35
C GLY A 37 -18.10 2.50 -7.25
N TYR A 38 -16.81 2.30 -7.58
CA TYR A 38 -15.72 2.19 -6.61
C TYR A 38 -14.66 3.29 -6.79
N ASN A 39 -13.87 3.52 -5.75
CA ASN A 39 -12.50 4.05 -5.86
C ASN A 39 -11.51 2.89 -5.72
N VAL A 40 -10.20 3.14 -5.81
CA VAL A 40 -9.18 2.07 -5.71
C VAL A 40 -9.29 1.24 -4.42
N VAL A 41 -9.61 1.86 -3.28
CA VAL A 41 -9.78 1.15 -1.99
C VAL A 41 -11.06 0.32 -1.97
N GLY A 42 -12.16 0.85 -2.50
CA GLY A 42 -13.42 0.13 -2.66
C GLY A 42 -13.26 -1.08 -3.58
N TRP A 43 -12.52 -0.92 -4.67
CA TRP A 43 -12.20 -2.01 -5.60
C TRP A 43 -11.32 -3.08 -4.94
N LEU A 44 -10.30 -2.69 -4.18
CA LEU A 44 -9.51 -3.61 -3.37
C LEU A 44 -10.38 -4.42 -2.41
N ASN A 45 -11.25 -3.77 -1.65
CA ASN A 45 -12.13 -4.43 -0.67
C ASN A 45 -13.07 -5.43 -1.35
N PHE A 46 -13.61 -5.08 -2.53
CA PHE A 46 -14.38 -6.01 -3.35
C PHE A 46 -13.55 -7.22 -3.80
N LEU A 47 -12.32 -7.00 -4.28
CA LEU A 47 -11.44 -8.11 -4.66
C LEU A 47 -11.06 -9.00 -3.47
N ILE A 48 -10.88 -8.43 -2.28
CA ILE A 48 -10.64 -9.19 -1.04
C ILE A 48 -11.87 -10.04 -0.69
N SER A 49 -13.09 -9.50 -0.77
CA SER A 49 -14.30 -10.28 -0.47
C SER A 49 -14.53 -11.43 -1.45
N GLU A 50 -14.07 -11.27 -2.70
CA GLU A 50 -14.10 -12.33 -3.71
C GLU A 50 -12.90 -13.28 -3.64
N ASN A 51 -11.98 -13.11 -2.68
CA ASN A 51 -10.74 -13.89 -2.55
C ASN A 51 -9.81 -13.81 -3.79
N ARG A 52 -9.79 -12.65 -4.46
CA ARG A 52 -8.95 -12.35 -5.64
C ARG A 52 -8.15 -11.04 -5.52
N PRO A 53 -7.49 -10.76 -4.38
CA PRO A 53 -6.86 -9.46 -4.13
C PRO A 53 -5.75 -9.12 -5.14
N ARG A 54 -5.03 -10.12 -5.66
CA ARG A 54 -3.95 -9.93 -6.64
C ARG A 54 -4.39 -9.34 -7.97
N GLU A 55 -5.68 -9.37 -8.31
CA GLU A 55 -6.18 -8.78 -9.57
C GLU A 55 -6.12 -7.25 -9.60
N ILE A 56 -5.82 -6.62 -8.47
CA ILE A 56 -5.53 -5.19 -8.46
C ILE A 56 -4.17 -4.87 -9.06
N VAL A 57 -3.24 -5.83 -9.07
CA VAL A 57 -1.85 -5.64 -9.51
C VAL A 57 -1.81 -5.52 -11.03
N ASP A 58 -1.09 -4.52 -11.53
CA ASP A 58 -0.93 -4.28 -12.95
C ASP A 58 -0.10 -5.40 -13.62
N ARG A 59 -0.44 -5.70 -14.87
CA ARG A 59 0.27 -6.74 -15.64
C ARG A 59 1.71 -6.35 -15.97
N SER A 60 2.03 -5.06 -15.97
CA SER A 60 3.42 -4.59 -16.13
C SER A 60 4.34 -4.99 -14.98
N CYS A 61 3.81 -5.49 -13.85
CA CYS A 61 4.59 -6.11 -12.78
C CYS A 61 5.05 -7.54 -13.10
N GLU A 62 4.85 -8.05 -14.31
CA GLU A 62 5.41 -9.32 -14.79
C GLU A 62 6.94 -9.34 -14.60
N GLY A 63 7.44 -10.26 -13.76
CA GLY A 63 8.86 -10.39 -13.43
C GLY A 63 9.26 -9.85 -12.06
N VAL A 64 8.36 -9.17 -11.35
CA VAL A 64 8.55 -8.84 -9.92
C VAL A 64 8.30 -10.09 -9.06
N GLU A 65 9.08 -10.25 -7.99
CA GLU A 65 8.88 -11.33 -7.02
C GLU A 65 7.47 -11.30 -6.44
N THR A 66 6.79 -12.44 -6.48
CA THR A 66 5.39 -12.54 -6.08
C THR A 66 5.22 -12.26 -4.59
N GLU A 67 6.19 -12.68 -3.78
CA GLU A 67 6.26 -12.47 -2.35
C GLU A 67 6.33 -10.97 -2.00
N SER A 68 7.11 -10.21 -2.77
CA SER A 68 7.22 -8.76 -2.62
C SER A 68 5.91 -8.04 -2.95
N LEU A 69 5.21 -8.47 -4.01
CA LEU A 69 3.90 -7.94 -4.38
C LEU A 69 2.84 -8.24 -3.33
N ASP A 70 2.81 -9.46 -2.80
CA ASP A 70 1.90 -9.86 -1.72
C ASP A 70 2.15 -9.07 -0.43
N ALA A 71 3.43 -8.87 -0.08
CA ALA A 71 3.82 -8.08 1.07
C ALA A 71 3.37 -6.62 0.92
N LEU A 72 3.62 -6.00 -0.24
CA LEU A 72 3.15 -4.63 -0.55
C LEU A 72 1.63 -4.53 -0.47
N LEU A 73 0.90 -5.50 -1.03
CA LEU A 73 -0.55 -5.53 -1.00
C LEU A 73 -1.09 -5.69 0.43
N SER A 74 -0.44 -6.51 1.26
CA SER A 74 -0.77 -6.66 2.68
C SER A 74 -0.54 -5.37 3.46
N ILE A 75 0.59 -4.69 3.21
CA ILE A 75 0.92 -3.40 3.84
C ILE A 75 -0.12 -2.35 3.44
N ALA A 76 -0.42 -2.23 2.14
CA ALA A 76 -1.41 -1.28 1.63
C ALA A 76 -2.79 -1.53 2.25
N THR A 77 -3.24 -2.79 2.29
CA THR A 77 -4.53 -3.18 2.89
C THR A 77 -4.65 -2.72 4.34
N LYS A 78 -3.59 -2.88 5.16
CA LYS A 78 -3.58 -2.41 6.55
C LYS A 78 -3.59 -0.88 6.64
N CYS A 79 -2.85 -0.20 5.77
CA CYS A 79 -2.77 1.26 5.74
C CYS A 79 -4.12 1.90 5.40
N VAL A 80 -4.88 1.31 4.47
CA VAL A 80 -6.20 1.82 4.04
C VAL A 80 -7.37 1.31 4.88
N SER A 81 -7.13 0.72 6.06
CA SER A 81 -8.23 0.28 6.95
C SER A 81 -9.15 1.45 7.28
N SER A 82 -10.46 1.17 7.29
CA SER A 82 -11.48 2.13 7.73
C SER A 82 -11.33 2.48 9.22
N SER A 83 -10.79 1.55 10.02
CA SER A 83 -10.43 1.78 11.42
C SER A 83 -9.04 2.41 11.52
N SER A 84 -8.93 3.62 12.08
CA SER A 84 -7.63 4.29 12.28
C SER A 84 -6.69 3.53 13.20
N ASP A 85 -7.25 2.75 14.13
CA ASP A 85 -6.49 2.03 15.16
C ASP A 85 -5.79 0.81 14.57
N GLU A 86 -6.37 0.22 13.52
CA GLU A 86 -5.77 -0.90 12.78
C GLU A 86 -4.65 -0.46 11.84
N ARG A 87 -4.60 0.82 11.47
CA ARG A 87 -3.53 1.34 10.61
C ARG A 87 -2.20 1.29 11.37
N PRO A 88 -1.13 0.75 10.79
CA PRO A 88 0.20 0.81 11.41
C PRO A 88 0.68 2.25 11.57
N THR A 89 1.71 2.47 12.39
CA THR A 89 2.45 3.74 12.37
C THR A 89 3.32 3.80 11.11
N MET A 90 3.65 5.00 10.62
CA MET A 90 4.57 5.11 9.47
C MET A 90 5.94 4.46 9.76
N HIS A 91 6.44 4.55 10.99
CA HIS A 91 7.64 3.80 11.40
C HIS A 91 7.49 2.30 11.18
N ARG A 92 6.34 1.72 11.54
CA ARG A 92 6.07 0.29 11.31
C ARG A 92 5.93 -0.04 9.83
N VAL A 93 5.35 0.85 9.03
CA VAL A 93 5.26 0.69 7.57
C VAL A 93 6.66 0.58 6.95
N VAL A 94 7.59 1.48 7.32
CA VAL A 94 8.98 1.46 6.86
C VAL A 94 9.67 0.13 7.20
N GLN A 95 9.57 -0.33 8.46
CA GLN A 95 10.13 -1.63 8.87
C GLN A 95 9.57 -2.81 8.05
N LEU A 96 8.28 -2.79 7.73
CA LEU A 96 7.66 -3.86 6.92
C LEU A 96 8.19 -3.82 5.48
N LEU A 97 8.35 -2.63 4.89
CA LEU A 97 8.94 -2.48 3.56
C LEU A 97 10.40 -2.94 3.52
N GLU A 98 11.21 -2.54 4.50
CA GLU A 98 12.61 -2.97 4.64
C GLU A 98 12.76 -4.48 4.80
N SER A 99 11.87 -5.10 5.59
CA SER A 99 11.99 -6.52 5.93
C SER A 99 11.42 -7.48 4.88
N GLN A 100 10.42 -7.06 4.10
CA GLN A 100 9.64 -7.96 3.22
C GLN A 100 9.70 -7.60 1.75
N VAL A 101 10.11 -6.39 1.39
CA VAL A 101 10.03 -5.90 0.00
C VAL A 101 11.39 -5.48 -0.53
N MET A 102 12.20 -4.83 0.30
CA MET A 102 13.55 -4.45 -0.09
C MET A 102 14.50 -5.64 0.09
N SER A 103 15.23 -5.98 -0.96
CA SER A 103 16.42 -6.81 -0.79
C SER A 103 17.44 -6.00 0.03
N PRO A 104 18.25 -6.64 0.90
CA PRO A 104 19.33 -5.97 1.59
C PRO A 104 20.36 -5.53 0.55
N CYS A 105 20.16 -4.38 -0.06
CA CYS A 105 21.24 -3.61 -0.63
C CYS A 105 22.08 -3.14 0.55
N PRO A 106 23.35 -3.56 0.70
CA PRO A 106 24.24 -2.95 1.65
C PRO A 106 24.48 -1.53 1.16
N SER A 107 23.71 -0.58 1.66
CA SER A 107 24.05 0.82 1.51
C SER A 107 25.21 1.09 2.45
N ASP A 108 26.43 0.92 1.96
CA ASP A 108 27.69 1.36 2.61
C ASP A 108 27.74 2.89 2.85
N PHE A 109 26.60 3.58 2.76
CA PHE A 109 26.46 5.03 2.85
C PHE A 109 25.67 5.50 4.07
N TYR A 110 25.19 4.60 4.95
CA TYR A 110 24.53 5.01 6.21
C TYR A 110 25.32 4.68 7.49
N ASP A 111 26.56 4.20 7.35
CA ASP A 111 27.52 4.18 8.48
C ASP A 111 28.50 5.35 8.33
N SER A 112 27.97 6.57 8.41
CA SER A 112 28.80 7.71 8.79
C SER A 112 28.75 7.80 10.30
N SER A 113 29.78 7.19 10.90
CA SER A 113 30.18 7.28 12.30
C SER A 113 29.84 8.64 12.89
N SER A 114 28.97 8.66 13.89
CA SER A 114 28.85 9.79 14.81
C SER A 114 29.70 9.47 16.03
N ASP A 115 30.99 9.83 15.96
CA ASP A 115 31.73 10.32 17.12
C ASP A 115 31.41 11.81 17.32
#